data_AF-A0A2T2VKZ6-F1
#
_entry.id   AF-A0A2T2VKZ6-F1
#
_cell.length_a   1.000
_cell.length_b   1.000
_cell.length_c   1.000
_cell.angle_alpha   90.00
_cell.angle_beta   90.00
_cell.angle_gamma   90.00
#
_symmetry.space_group_name_H-M   'P 1'
#
loop_
_entity.id
_entity.type
_entity.pdbx_description
1 polymer ?
#
loop_
_entity_poly.entity_id
_entity_poly.type
_entity_poly.pdbx_seq_one_letter_code
_entity_poly.pdbx_strand_id
1 'polypeptide(L)'
;MPMHKQKLLKLALFLFCFGLIIIRVLEVPLYSEGDGRNFIRGDSYSDKNVHSAVKFFHKNGFRETAFLPVYGYDSLGDENYTVYTHYPALPDILAGTYAYLLDTTNITALRIFPVLISIAWFFLLFHILNTLLPDRQKAFVSASIIVLSTYFLGWADTLHKHTYEEAFKWVFVYLLFLYYERLKRNNFLLGVLCLFFLIIANISFEP
;
A
#
# COMPACT_ATOMS: atom_id res chain seq x y z
N MET A 1 -21.79 4.21 28.34
CA MET A 1 -22.50 4.49 27.07
C MET A 1 -23.14 3.18 26.59
N PRO A 2 -24.43 3.15 26.23
CA PRO A 2 -25.08 1.91 25.80
C PRO A 2 -24.33 1.28 24.61
N MET A 3 -24.21 -0.05 24.62
CA MET A 3 -23.42 -0.84 23.66
C MET A 3 -23.70 -0.47 22.19
N HIS A 4 -24.96 -0.14 21.87
CA HIS A 4 -25.36 0.32 20.54
C HIS A 4 -24.66 1.62 20.12
N LYS A 5 -24.59 2.63 21.01
CA LYS A 5 -23.95 3.92 20.70
C LYS A 5 -22.45 3.75 20.44
N GLN A 6 -21.78 2.80 21.12
CA GLN A 6 -20.36 2.54 20.91
C GLN A 6 -20.09 1.89 19.55
N LYS A 7 -20.93 0.95 19.12
CA LYS A 7 -20.82 0.34 17.78
C LYS A 7 -20.99 1.39 16.67
N LEU A 8 -21.99 2.26 16.80
CA LEU A 8 -22.22 3.36 15.86
C LEU A 8 -21.02 4.30 15.76
N LEU A 9 -20.45 4.71 16.90
CA LEU A 9 -19.28 5.58 16.91
C LEU A 9 -18.07 4.94 16.20
N LYS A 10 -17.82 3.64 16.44
CA LYS A 10 -16.72 2.92 15.79
C LYS A 10 -16.92 2.84 14.27
N LEU A 11 -18.14 2.57 13.83
CA LEU A 11 -18.48 2.56 12.40
C LEU A 11 -18.32 3.95 11.79
N ALA A 12 -18.83 5.00 12.45
CA ALA A 12 -18.69 6.37 11.98
C ALA A 12 -17.22 6.79 11.84
N LEU A 13 -16.36 6.45 12.82
CA LEU A 13 -14.93 6.70 12.74
C LEU A 13 -14.29 5.95 11.57
N PHE A 14 -14.59 4.66 11.41
CA PHE A 14 -14.08 3.87 10.29
C PHE A 14 -14.48 4.47 8.94
N LEU A 15 -15.77 4.80 8.77
CA LEU A 15 -16.29 5.43 7.56
C LEU A 15 -15.67 6.80 7.31
N PHE A 16 -15.42 7.58 8.36
CA PHE A 16 -14.72 8.86 8.25
C PHE A 16 -13.28 8.67 7.76
N CYS A 17 -12.50 7.77 8.37
CA CYS A 17 -11.12 7.48 7.98
C CYS A 17 -11.03 7.09 6.49
N PHE A 18 -11.80 6.09 6.08
CA PHE A 18 -11.72 5.56 4.72
C PHE A 18 -12.48 6.41 3.70
N GLY A 19 -13.50 7.16 4.13
CA GLY A 19 -14.16 8.17 3.31
C GLY A 19 -13.18 9.25 2.87
N LEU A 20 -12.31 9.73 3.76
CA LEU A 20 -11.26 10.69 3.39
C LEU A 20 -10.27 10.12 2.36
N ILE A 21 -9.87 8.86 2.52
CA ILE A 21 -8.97 8.19 1.57
C ILE A 21 -9.65 8.03 0.19
N ILE A 22 -10.91 7.62 0.16
CA ILE A 22 -11.69 7.48 -1.07
C ILE A 22 -11.86 8.83 -1.77
N ILE A 23 -12.21 9.89 -1.03
CA ILE A 23 -12.31 11.24 -1.58
C ILE A 23 -10.97 11.65 -2.22
N ARG A 24 -9.84 11.36 -1.58
CA ARG A 24 -8.52 11.65 -2.15
C ARG A 24 -8.25 10.90 -3.46
N VAL A 25 -8.64 9.63 -3.55
CA VAL A 25 -8.52 8.85 -4.79
C VAL A 25 -9.30 9.48 -5.95
N LEU A 26 -10.48 10.04 -5.66
CA LEU A 26 -11.37 10.63 -6.66
C LEU A 26 -10.95 12.06 -7.03
N GLU A 27 -10.54 12.88 -6.05
CA GLU A 27 -10.35 14.33 -6.22
C GLU A 27 -8.88 14.74 -6.43
N VAL A 28 -7.91 13.90 -6.10
CA VAL A 28 -6.46 14.25 -6.21
C VAL A 28 -5.86 13.57 -7.44
N PRO A 29 -5.82 14.24 -8.61
CA PRO A 29 -5.27 13.66 -9.83
C PRO A 29 -3.76 13.45 -9.70
N LEU A 30 -3.24 12.43 -10.39
CA LEU A 30 -1.79 12.19 -10.47
C LEU A 30 -1.08 13.23 -11.35
N TYR A 31 -1.74 13.65 -12.43
CA TYR A 31 -1.21 14.62 -13.39
C TYR A 31 -2.07 15.88 -13.33
N SER A 32 -1.60 16.89 -12.61
CA SER A 32 -2.18 18.25 -12.61
C SER A 32 -1.12 19.25 -12.16
N GLU A 33 -1.08 20.41 -12.80
CA GLU A 33 -0.22 21.52 -12.41
C GLU A 33 -0.79 22.17 -11.13
N GLY A 34 -0.03 22.17 -10.04
CA GLY A 34 -0.40 22.79 -8.77
C GLY A 34 -1.38 21.98 -7.89
N ASP A 35 -2.45 21.45 -8.47
CA ASP A 35 -3.50 20.75 -7.70
C ASP A 35 -3.34 19.22 -7.64
N GLY A 36 -2.41 18.67 -8.42
CA GLY A 36 -2.11 17.24 -8.44
C GLY A 36 -1.48 16.72 -7.15
N ARG A 37 -1.27 15.41 -7.12
CA ARG A 37 -0.46 14.77 -6.08
C ARG A 37 0.89 15.49 -6.00
N ASN A 38 1.36 15.73 -4.79
CA ASN A 38 2.63 16.38 -4.47
C ASN A 38 3.09 15.90 -3.08
N PHE A 39 4.28 16.29 -2.62
CA PHE A 39 4.84 15.84 -1.35
C PHE A 39 3.93 16.04 -0.11
N ILE A 40 2.95 16.95 -0.16
CA ILE A 40 1.94 17.16 0.90
C ILE A 40 0.77 16.19 0.75
N ARG A 41 0.40 15.88 -0.50
CA ARG A 41 -0.75 15.04 -0.88
C ARG A 41 -0.34 13.61 -1.31
N GLY A 42 0.92 13.21 -1.06
CA GLY A 42 1.46 11.86 -1.25
C GLY A 42 2.75 11.79 -2.08
N ASP A 43 3.05 10.64 -2.68
CA ASP A 43 4.12 10.54 -3.68
C ASP A 43 3.60 10.85 -5.07
N SER A 44 4.01 11.94 -5.70
CA SER A 44 3.65 12.18 -7.09
C SER A 44 4.71 11.72 -8.07
N TYR A 45 5.97 11.76 -7.66
CA TYR A 45 7.06 11.33 -8.51
C TYR A 45 7.06 9.81 -8.64
N SER A 46 7.02 9.10 -7.50
CA SER A 46 7.07 7.64 -7.51
C SER A 46 5.78 7.03 -8.06
N ASP A 47 4.59 7.60 -7.78
CA ASP A 47 3.34 7.13 -8.40
C ASP A 47 3.36 7.29 -9.93
N LYS A 48 3.99 8.35 -10.48
CA LYS A 48 4.14 8.54 -11.93
C LYS A 48 5.07 7.49 -12.54
N ASN A 49 6.15 7.14 -11.85
CA ASN A 49 7.07 6.08 -12.27
C ASN A 49 6.37 4.71 -12.29
N VAL A 50 5.63 4.39 -11.23
CA VAL A 50 4.81 3.16 -11.17
C VAL A 50 3.79 3.16 -12.31
N HIS A 51 3.10 4.27 -12.54
CA HIS A 51 2.08 4.36 -13.59
C HIS A 51 2.67 4.27 -15.01
N SER A 52 3.87 4.81 -15.23
CA SER A 52 4.64 4.61 -16.46
C SER A 52 4.95 3.13 -16.70
N ALA A 53 5.42 2.43 -15.67
CA ALA A 53 5.66 0.98 -15.73
C ALA A 53 4.37 0.20 -16.01
N VAL A 54 3.26 0.58 -15.37
CA VAL A 54 1.93 -0.01 -15.60
C VAL A 54 1.53 0.09 -17.07
N LYS A 55 1.61 1.29 -17.65
CA LYS A 55 1.26 1.51 -19.07
C LYS A 55 2.13 0.64 -19.99
N PHE A 56 3.40 0.49 -19.66
CA PHE A 56 4.33 -0.32 -20.45
C PHE A 56 4.04 -1.82 -20.33
N PHE A 57 3.78 -2.32 -19.12
CA PHE A 57 3.38 -3.71 -18.88
C PHE A 57 2.04 -4.06 -19.51
N HIS A 58 1.03 -3.20 -19.35
CA HIS A 58 -0.30 -3.41 -19.90
C HIS A 58 -0.26 -3.54 -21.43
N LYS A 59 0.54 -2.70 -22.09
CA LYS A 59 0.71 -2.74 -23.55
C LYS A 59 1.51 -3.93 -24.05
N ASN A 60 2.72 -4.14 -23.52
CA ASN A 60 3.67 -5.08 -24.12
C ASN A 60 3.57 -6.47 -23.49
N GLY A 61 2.95 -6.58 -22.31
CA GLY A 61 2.86 -7.80 -21.53
C GLY A 61 4.14 -8.08 -20.73
N PHE A 62 3.98 -8.67 -19.55
CA PHE A 62 5.09 -8.93 -18.61
C PHE A 62 6.24 -9.76 -19.20
N ARG A 63 5.94 -10.68 -20.12
CA ARG A 63 6.96 -11.54 -20.73
C ARG A 63 7.87 -10.76 -21.66
N GLU A 64 7.31 -9.92 -22.52
CA GLU A 64 8.09 -9.12 -23.48
C GLU A 64 8.89 -8.01 -22.80
N THR A 65 8.41 -7.53 -21.65
CA THR A 65 9.14 -6.56 -20.83
C THR A 65 10.14 -7.20 -19.86
N ALA A 66 10.21 -8.54 -19.80
CA ALA A 66 10.98 -9.29 -18.80
C ALA A 66 10.71 -8.82 -17.34
N PHE A 67 9.48 -8.38 -17.06
CA PHE A 67 9.07 -7.77 -15.79
C PHE A 67 9.84 -6.49 -15.41
N LEU A 68 10.59 -5.88 -16.33
CA LEU A 68 11.35 -4.65 -16.07
C LEU A 68 10.49 -3.40 -16.25
N PRO A 69 10.40 -2.53 -15.23
CA PRO A 69 9.64 -1.29 -15.33
C PRO A 69 10.38 -0.26 -16.18
N VAL A 70 9.63 0.72 -16.68
CA VAL A 70 10.17 1.87 -17.41
C VAL A 70 9.68 3.15 -16.76
N TYR A 71 10.51 4.20 -16.81
CA TYR A 71 10.18 5.53 -16.29
C TYR A 71 10.11 6.54 -17.42
N GLY A 72 9.10 7.40 -17.35
CA GLY A 72 8.82 8.41 -18.37
C GLY A 72 7.97 7.94 -19.56
N TYR A 73 7.55 6.68 -19.60
CA TYR A 73 6.71 6.15 -20.67
C TYR A 73 5.26 6.63 -20.54
N ASP A 74 4.80 7.45 -21.48
CA ASP A 74 3.42 7.96 -21.46
C ASP A 74 2.50 7.28 -22.49
N SER A 75 2.99 6.98 -23.70
CA SER A 75 2.18 6.41 -24.78
C SER A 75 2.98 5.68 -25.89
N LEU A 76 2.25 5.07 -26.84
CA LEU A 76 2.81 4.40 -28.02
C LEU A 76 3.66 5.36 -28.87
N GLY A 77 4.92 5.00 -29.13
CA GLY A 77 5.85 5.81 -29.92
C GLY A 77 6.70 6.76 -29.09
N ASP A 78 6.53 6.75 -27.76
CA ASP A 78 7.47 7.40 -26.86
C ASP A 78 8.81 6.64 -26.90
N GLU A 79 9.87 7.34 -27.30
CA GLU A 79 11.25 6.83 -27.34
C GLU A 79 12.09 7.38 -26.18
N ASN A 80 11.57 8.36 -25.43
CA ASN A 80 12.28 9.05 -24.36
C ASN A 80 11.90 8.48 -22.98
N TYR A 81 12.06 7.17 -22.82
CA TYR A 81 11.89 6.50 -21.54
C TYR A 81 13.17 5.77 -21.11
N THR A 82 13.33 5.64 -19.80
CA THR A 82 14.46 4.90 -19.22
C THR A 82 13.97 3.53 -18.79
N VAL A 83 14.58 2.48 -19.33
CA VAL A 83 14.37 1.11 -18.83
C VAL A 83 15.11 0.99 -17.50
N TYR A 84 14.38 0.61 -16.45
CA TYR A 84 15.00 0.30 -15.18
C TYR A 84 15.54 -1.12 -15.21
N THR A 85 16.87 -1.24 -15.34
CA THR A 85 17.54 -2.54 -15.53
C THR A 85 17.94 -3.23 -14.23
N HIS A 86 17.52 -2.71 -13.08
CA HIS A 86 17.73 -3.37 -11.79
C HIS A 86 16.55 -4.28 -11.45
N TYR A 87 16.52 -4.79 -10.21
CA TYR A 87 15.43 -5.65 -9.74
C TYR A 87 14.11 -4.87 -9.77
N PRO A 88 13.07 -5.39 -10.44
CA PRO A 88 11.80 -4.68 -10.54
C PRO A 88 11.19 -4.53 -9.14
N ALA A 89 10.86 -3.30 -8.76
CA ALA A 89 10.20 -3.05 -7.49
C ALA A 89 8.86 -3.79 -7.48
N LEU A 90 8.59 -4.58 -6.43
CA LEU A 90 7.34 -5.35 -6.35
C LEU A 90 6.07 -4.50 -6.57
N PRO A 91 5.98 -3.23 -6.11
CA PRO A 91 4.83 -2.36 -6.41
C PRO A 91 4.57 -2.15 -7.90
N ASP A 92 5.62 -2.05 -8.74
CA ASP A 92 5.47 -1.86 -10.19
C ASP A 92 4.81 -3.09 -10.83
N ILE A 93 5.28 -4.28 -10.45
CA ILE A 93 4.73 -5.56 -10.92
C ILE A 93 3.28 -5.72 -10.45
N LEU A 94 3.00 -5.42 -9.18
CA LEU A 94 1.65 -5.54 -8.61
C LEU A 94 0.67 -4.59 -9.32
N ALA A 95 1.05 -3.32 -9.47
CA ALA A 95 0.23 -2.34 -10.17
C ALA A 95 0.00 -2.74 -11.63
N GLY A 96 1.04 -3.24 -12.33
CA GLY A 96 0.90 -3.76 -13.69
C GLY A 96 -0.02 -4.98 -13.75
N THR A 97 -0.01 -5.82 -12.72
CA THR A 97 -0.88 -7.01 -12.63
C THR A 97 -2.33 -6.58 -12.46
N TYR A 98 -2.59 -5.59 -11.62
CA TYR A 98 -3.93 -5.01 -11.46
C TYR A 98 -4.45 -4.43 -12.77
N ALA A 99 -3.59 -3.69 -13.49
CA ALA A 99 -3.92 -3.12 -14.78
C ALA A 99 -4.25 -4.20 -15.83
N TYR A 100 -3.45 -5.26 -15.87
CA TYR A 100 -3.69 -6.40 -16.76
C TYR A 100 -5.00 -7.13 -16.44
N LEU A 101 -5.29 -7.39 -15.16
CA LEU A 101 -6.51 -8.08 -14.73
C LEU A 101 -7.78 -7.27 -14.95
N LEU A 102 -7.71 -5.94 -14.80
CA LEU A 102 -8.84 -5.03 -15.01
C LEU A 102 -8.93 -4.47 -16.43
N ASP A 103 -7.97 -4.82 -17.30
CA ASP A 103 -7.77 -4.23 -18.62
C ASP A 103 -7.84 -2.69 -18.61
N THR A 104 -7.09 -2.06 -17.70
CA THR A 104 -7.13 -0.60 -17.53
C THR A 104 -5.80 -0.02 -17.06
N THR A 105 -5.47 1.16 -17.57
CA THR A 105 -4.40 2.02 -17.05
C THR A 105 -4.96 3.22 -16.29
N ASN A 106 -6.27 3.25 -16.01
CA ASN A 106 -6.87 4.37 -15.29
C ASN A 106 -6.35 4.43 -13.85
N ILE A 107 -5.72 5.56 -13.49
CA ILE A 107 -5.08 5.73 -12.18
C ILE A 107 -6.06 5.58 -11.01
N THR A 108 -7.27 6.10 -11.14
CA THR A 108 -8.30 6.04 -10.09
C THR A 108 -8.71 4.59 -9.84
N ALA A 109 -8.90 3.79 -10.90
CA ALA A 109 -9.21 2.37 -10.78
C ALA A 109 -8.06 1.59 -10.12
N LEU A 110 -6.81 1.87 -10.52
CA LEU A 110 -5.64 1.20 -9.95
C LEU A 110 -5.44 1.53 -8.46
N ARG A 111 -5.74 2.76 -8.03
CA ARG A 111 -5.61 3.19 -6.63
C ARG A 111 -6.62 2.53 -5.68
N ILE A 112 -7.68 1.90 -6.20
CA ILE A 112 -8.61 1.13 -5.36
C ILE A 112 -7.87 0.00 -4.62
N PHE A 113 -6.86 -0.62 -5.24
CA PHE A 113 -6.11 -1.72 -4.60
C PHE A 113 -5.32 -1.26 -3.36
N PRO A 114 -4.47 -0.22 -3.43
CA PRO A 114 -3.87 0.37 -2.22
C PRO A 114 -4.89 0.75 -1.14
N VAL A 115 -6.07 1.26 -1.50
CA VAL A 115 -7.13 1.55 -0.51
C VAL A 115 -7.65 0.28 0.16
N LEU A 116 -7.90 -0.78 -0.61
CA LEU A 116 -8.30 -2.08 -0.05
C LEU A 116 -7.21 -2.65 0.86
N ILE A 117 -5.94 -2.51 0.49
CA ILE A 117 -4.81 -2.92 1.33
C ILE A 117 -4.75 -2.08 2.60
N SER A 118 -5.00 -0.77 2.51
CA SER A 118 -5.09 0.13 3.66
C SER A 118 -6.22 -0.26 4.62
N ILE A 119 -7.37 -0.70 4.09
CA ILE A 119 -8.48 -1.24 4.89
C ILE A 119 -8.06 -2.54 5.57
N ALA A 120 -7.47 -3.48 4.83
CA ALA A 120 -6.97 -4.74 5.38
C ALA A 120 -5.90 -4.49 6.45
N TRP A 121 -5.01 -3.53 6.22
CA TRP A 121 -3.99 -3.11 7.16
C TRP A 121 -4.57 -2.56 8.45
N PHE A 122 -5.62 -1.74 8.41
CA PHE A 122 -6.29 -1.28 9.62
C PHE A 122 -6.80 -2.44 10.48
N PHE A 123 -7.43 -3.45 9.87
CA PHE A 123 -7.90 -4.61 10.61
C PHE A 123 -6.76 -5.46 11.16
N LEU A 124 -5.68 -5.63 10.40
CA LEU A 124 -4.46 -6.28 10.84
C LEU A 124 -3.85 -5.54 12.05
N LEU A 125 -3.65 -4.23 11.93
CA LEU A 125 -3.11 -3.37 12.97
C LEU A 125 -3.96 -3.44 14.24
N PHE A 126 -5.29 -3.33 14.09
CA PHE A 126 -6.21 -3.49 15.21
C PHE A 126 -6.09 -4.87 15.88
N HIS A 127 -6.00 -5.95 15.10
CA HIS A 127 -5.81 -7.30 15.62
C HIS A 127 -4.50 -7.44 16.41
N ILE A 128 -3.40 -6.93 15.86
CA ILE A 128 -2.08 -6.95 16.50
C ILE A 128 -2.14 -6.16 17.81
N LEU A 129 -2.61 -4.92 17.78
CA LEU A 129 -2.73 -4.07 18.96
C LEU A 129 -3.66 -4.68 20.02
N ASN A 130 -4.74 -5.34 19.61
CA ASN A 130 -5.64 -6.04 20.53
C ASN A 130 -4.99 -7.29 21.16
N THR A 131 -3.93 -7.82 20.55
CA THR A 131 -3.14 -8.91 21.12
C THR A 131 -2.08 -8.39 22.11
N LEU A 132 -1.56 -7.18 21.87
CA LEU A 132 -0.50 -6.56 22.67
C LEU A 132 -1.03 -5.73 23.84
N LEU A 133 -2.20 -5.11 23.69
CA LEU A 133 -2.79 -4.23 24.69
C LEU A 133 -3.88 -4.96 25.48
N PRO A 134 -4.01 -4.70 26.80
CA PRO A 134 -4.99 -5.36 27.65
C PRO A 134 -6.44 -4.90 27.37
N ASP A 135 -6.62 -3.75 26.72
CA ASP A 135 -7.92 -3.15 26.48
C ASP A 135 -8.20 -2.98 24.98
N ARG A 136 -9.24 -3.67 24.52
CA ARG A 136 -9.73 -3.63 23.13
C ARG A 136 -10.14 -2.23 22.68
N GLN A 137 -10.63 -1.38 23.59
CA GLN A 137 -10.97 -0.01 23.26
C GLN A 137 -9.72 0.82 22.96
N LYS A 138 -8.65 0.65 23.76
CA LYS A 138 -7.35 1.29 23.49
C LYS A 138 -6.78 0.85 22.15
N ALA A 139 -6.81 -0.45 21.86
CA ALA A 139 -6.36 -0.98 20.56
C ALA A 139 -7.11 -0.35 19.37
N PHE A 140 -8.44 -0.21 19.48
CA PHE A 140 -9.25 0.42 18.43
C PHE A 140 -8.89 1.90 18.24
N VAL A 141 -8.81 2.65 19.33
CA VAL A 141 -8.45 4.08 19.28
C VAL A 141 -7.05 4.27 18.71
N SER A 142 -6.07 3.47 19.13
CA SER A 142 -4.71 3.51 18.60
C SER A 142 -4.65 3.20 17.11
N ALA A 143 -5.34 2.15 16.64
CA ALA A 143 -5.41 1.84 15.21
C ALA A 143 -6.04 2.99 14.41
N SER A 144 -7.12 3.57 14.91
CA SER A 144 -7.78 4.72 14.27
C SER A 144 -6.89 5.96 14.22
N ILE A 145 -6.15 6.27 15.29
CA ILE A 145 -5.21 7.40 15.31
C ILE A 145 -4.10 7.21 14.27
N ILE A 146 -3.56 6.00 14.14
CA ILE A 146 -2.52 5.71 13.15
C ILE A 146 -3.04 5.92 11.73
N VAL A 147 -4.23 5.42 11.40
CA VAL A 147 -4.84 5.61 10.07
C VAL A 147 -5.27 7.07 9.81
N LEU A 148 -5.58 7.84 10.86
CA LEU A 148 -5.88 9.26 10.74
C LEU A 148 -4.63 10.14 10.72
N SER A 149 -3.44 9.58 10.91
CA SER A 149 -2.20 10.35 10.86
C SER A 149 -2.01 10.94 9.46
N THR A 150 -1.44 12.14 9.41
CA THR A 150 -1.07 12.79 8.14
C THR A 150 -0.11 11.92 7.33
N TYR A 151 0.76 11.19 8.02
CA TYR A 151 1.63 10.18 7.42
C TYR A 151 0.81 9.12 6.67
N PHE A 152 -0.09 8.40 7.35
CA PHE A 152 -0.85 7.34 6.69
C PHE A 152 -1.75 7.88 5.58
N LEU A 153 -2.46 8.98 5.82
CA LEU A 153 -3.32 9.59 4.80
C LEU A 153 -2.52 10.00 3.56
N GLY A 154 -1.27 10.45 3.72
CA GLY A 154 -0.37 10.78 2.61
C GLY A 154 -0.12 9.61 1.65
N TRP A 155 -0.08 8.38 2.18
CA TRP A 155 0.37 7.22 1.45
C TRP A 155 -0.70 6.14 1.23
N ALA A 156 -1.82 6.17 1.95
CA ALA A 156 -2.83 5.11 1.96
C ALA A 156 -3.34 4.68 0.57
N ASP A 157 -3.36 5.60 -0.37
CA ASP A 157 -3.81 5.43 -1.75
C ASP A 157 -2.69 5.48 -2.80
N THR A 158 -1.42 5.43 -2.39
CA THR A 158 -0.26 5.44 -3.30
C THR A 158 -0.15 4.09 -4.03
N LEU A 159 0.15 4.13 -5.33
CA LEU A 159 0.48 2.91 -6.08
C LEU A 159 1.90 2.41 -5.73
N HIS A 160 2.73 3.30 -5.21
CA HIS A 160 4.08 3.00 -4.79
C HIS A 160 4.14 2.18 -3.47
N LYS A 161 5.35 1.98 -2.93
CA LYS A 161 5.66 0.98 -1.90
C LYS A 161 5.01 1.16 -0.53
N HIS A 162 4.74 2.38 -0.09
CA HIS A 162 4.53 2.68 1.34
C HIS A 162 3.41 1.87 2.01
N THR A 163 2.23 1.78 1.39
CA THR A 163 1.10 1.04 1.99
C THR A 163 1.38 -0.45 2.08
N TYR A 164 2.01 -1.03 1.06
CA TYR A 164 2.45 -2.42 1.08
C TYR A 164 3.49 -2.63 2.18
N GLU A 165 4.50 -1.77 2.20
CA GLU A 165 5.63 -1.86 3.13
C GLU A 165 5.17 -1.81 4.58
N GLU A 166 4.32 -0.85 4.93
CA GLU A 166 3.75 -0.74 6.28
C GLU A 166 2.89 -1.97 6.63
N ALA A 167 2.10 -2.48 5.69
CA ALA A 167 1.33 -3.70 5.94
C ALA A 167 2.22 -4.89 6.27
N PHE A 168 3.23 -5.16 5.45
CA PHE A 168 4.14 -6.27 5.66
C PHE A 168 5.05 -6.08 6.90
N LYS A 169 5.49 -4.86 7.21
CA LYS A 169 6.22 -4.54 8.45
C LYS A 169 5.41 -4.90 9.69
N TRP A 170 4.12 -4.55 9.73
CA TRP A 170 3.26 -4.88 10.87
C TRP A 170 3.03 -6.40 11.00
N VAL A 171 2.89 -7.12 9.88
CA VAL A 171 2.88 -8.60 9.93
C VAL A 171 4.21 -9.11 10.50
N PHE A 172 5.35 -8.60 10.04
CA PHE A 172 6.67 -9.01 10.51
C PHE A 172 6.83 -8.77 12.03
N VAL A 173 6.44 -7.59 12.52
CA VAL A 173 6.44 -7.27 13.96
C VAL A 173 5.57 -8.25 14.75
N TYR A 174 4.39 -8.58 14.24
CA TYR A 174 3.50 -9.55 14.90
C TYR A 174 4.09 -10.96 14.94
N LEU A 175 4.65 -11.43 13.83
CA LEU A 175 5.34 -12.72 13.76
C LEU A 175 6.54 -12.75 14.72
N LEU A 176 7.28 -11.65 14.84
CA LEU A 176 8.40 -11.53 15.75
C LEU A 176 7.95 -11.61 17.21
N PHE A 177 6.85 -10.93 17.55
CA PHE A 177 6.20 -11.04 18.85
C PHE A 177 5.77 -12.49 19.15
N LEU A 178 5.11 -13.17 18.20
CA LEU A 178 4.72 -14.57 18.36
C LEU A 178 5.94 -15.49 18.57
N TYR A 179 7.03 -15.24 17.85
CA TYR A 179 8.27 -16.02 17.93
C TYR A 179 8.92 -15.97 19.31
N TYR A 180 9.01 -14.76 19.89
CA TYR A 180 9.63 -14.57 21.20
C TYR A 180 8.69 -14.91 22.35
N GLU A 181 7.45 -14.44 22.31
CA GLU A 181 6.58 -14.43 23.50
C GLU A 181 5.64 -15.63 23.60
N ARG A 182 5.25 -16.24 22.47
CA ARG A 182 4.23 -17.32 22.48
C ARG A 182 4.77 -18.68 22.07
N LEU A 183 5.53 -18.74 20.98
CA LEU A 183 5.95 -19.99 20.36
C LEU A 183 7.39 -20.41 20.70
N LYS A 184 8.03 -19.68 21.62
CA LYS A 184 9.35 -20.00 22.21
C LYS A 184 10.38 -20.47 21.17
N ARG A 185 10.66 -19.62 20.19
CA ARG A 185 11.72 -19.84 19.18
C ARG A 185 11.49 -21.01 18.23
N ASN A 186 10.29 -21.12 17.67
CA ASN A 186 9.97 -22.11 16.63
C ASN A 186 10.72 -21.84 15.30
N ASN A 187 11.52 -22.80 14.83
CA ASN A 187 12.30 -22.71 13.58
C ASN A 187 11.45 -22.48 12.32
N PHE A 188 10.23 -23.02 12.27
CA PHE A 188 9.32 -22.76 11.15
C PHE A 188 8.99 -21.28 11.07
N LEU A 189 8.67 -20.66 12.21
CA LEU A 189 8.35 -19.24 12.28
C LEU A 189 9.57 -18.36 11.96
N LEU A 190 10.78 -18.81 12.31
CA LEU A 190 12.00 -18.14 11.86
C LEU A 190 12.12 -18.14 10.33
N GLY A 191 11.82 -19.27 9.67
CA GLY A 191 11.77 -19.35 8.21
C GLY A 191 10.73 -18.39 7.60
N VAL A 192 9.54 -18.30 8.21
CA VAL A 192 8.50 -17.33 7.79
C VAL A 192 8.97 -15.89 7.98
N LEU A 193 9.65 -15.56 9.09
CA LEU A 193 10.23 -14.24 9.31
C LEU A 193 11.26 -13.88 8.23
N CYS A 194 12.16 -14.81 7.89
CA CYS A 194 13.11 -14.60 6.79
C CYS A 194 12.41 -14.32 5.46
N LEU A 195 11.33 -15.06 5.14
CA LEU A 195 10.54 -14.83 3.93
C LEU A 195 9.91 -13.44 3.92
N PHE A 196 9.29 -13.01 5.02
CA PHE A 196 8.70 -11.67 5.13
C PHE A 196 9.74 -10.57 5.03
N PHE A 197 10.94 -10.77 5.60
CA PHE A 197 12.05 -9.83 5.46
C PHE A 197 12.46 -9.67 3.99
N LEU A 198 12.56 -10.77 3.24
CA LEU A 198 12.85 -10.73 1.80
C LEU A 198 11.75 -9.99 1.01
N ILE A 199 10.47 -10.24 1.33
CA ILE A 199 9.35 -9.54 0.69
C ILE A 199 9.43 -8.03 0.96
N ILE A 200 9.62 -7.64 2.22
CA ILE A 200 9.75 -6.23 2.60
C ILE A 200 10.93 -5.59 1.88
N ALA A 201 12.09 -6.25 1.83
CA ALA A 201 13.27 -5.73 1.12
C ALA A 201 13.00 -5.47 -0.37
N ASN A 202 12.23 -6.35 -1.03
CA ASN A 202 11.84 -6.16 -2.44
C ASN A 202 10.77 -5.07 -2.65
N ILE A 203 9.92 -4.82 -1.63
CA ILE A 203 8.97 -3.70 -1.65
C ILE A 203 9.69 -2.38 -1.41
N SER A 204 10.62 -2.34 -0.45
CA SER A 204 11.33 -1.14 -0.01
C SER A 204 12.35 -0.64 -1.04
N PHE A 205 12.74 -1.49 -2.00
CA PHE A 205 13.73 -1.15 -3.02
C PHE A 205 13.25 0.03 -3.88
N GLU A 206 14.14 1.00 -4.08
CA GLU A 206 13.88 2.21 -4.86
C GLU A 206 14.95 2.37 -5.94
N PRO A 207 14.57 2.69 -7.18
CA PRO A 207 15.43 3.25 -8.21
C PRO A 207 16.16 4.52 -7.81
#